data_AF-A0A1G6HJY1-F1
#
_entry.id   AF-A0A1G6HJY1-F1
#
_cell.length_a   1.000
_cell.length_b   1.000
_cell.length_c   1.000
_cell.angle_alpha   90.00
_cell.angle_beta   90.00
_cell.angle_gamma   90.00
#
_symmetry.space_group_name_H-M   'P 1'
#
loop_
_entity.id
_entity.type
_entity.pdbx_description
1 polymer ?
#
loop_
_entity_poly.entity_id
_entity_poly.type
_entity_poly.pdbx_seq_one_letter_code
_entity_poly.pdbx_strand_id
1 'polypeptide(L)'
;MTDFATNELPDRRRRDGAARSGVGTGHHKNFPQGRRPRRRRRWLAIPALVLATLLLWNGVSLGQALTAPGTDTTAARVAEWARDHGMSGLITVLEQWQYKLNPPKSGGAPARGAIQTGPTGAVRTESVRPATIRSQAGPALPGEGQWRPLYSYQGHTAALVTSLRPDKVHTSYVVHVVWMDPRLNSFVLHPGTKEPGPVPHESSQLSGSAASSVLASFNSGFKMVDAQGGYWQDGHAVAPLRASGASMVLGTNGTLKVESWPGGQPGAGVAAVRQNLTLLVDKGKVTPAVANPSPRIWGKTVGSAAAVWRSGVGTRADGSTVAVIGPSLTVGALAHILHDAGAVEAMQLDINKDWTSYITYTHNANATTAKKLTSDETAAADRYLQPSSRDFVAVMPRHA
;
A
#
# COMPACT_ATOMS: atom_id res chain seq x y z
N MET A 1 23.94 -66.59 -61.80
CA MET A 1 25.23 -65.99 -62.16
C MET A 1 25.92 -65.65 -60.86
N THR A 2 26.65 -66.63 -60.32
CA THR A 2 28.10 -66.84 -60.56
C THR A 2 28.91 -65.86 -59.73
N ASP A 3 29.88 -66.23 -58.89
CA ASP A 3 30.42 -67.54 -58.54
C ASP A 3 31.62 -67.29 -57.58
N PHE A 4 32.15 -68.37 -57.01
CA PHE A 4 33.54 -68.55 -56.54
C PHE A 4 34.04 -67.78 -55.30
N ALA A 5 34.91 -68.32 -54.43
CA ALA A 5 35.46 -69.66 -54.24
C ALA A 5 36.38 -69.64 -52.99
N THR A 6 36.24 -70.66 -52.15
CA THR A 6 37.26 -71.50 -51.47
C THR A 6 38.68 -71.00 -51.14
N ASN A 7 39.13 -71.33 -49.92
CA ASN A 7 40.26 -72.27 -49.66
C ASN A 7 40.31 -72.59 -48.15
N GLU A 8 40.04 -73.84 -47.72
CA GLU A 8 40.97 -74.99 -47.54
C GLU A 8 41.85 -74.96 -46.26
N LEU A 9 41.36 -75.68 -45.22
CA LEU A 9 41.94 -76.80 -44.40
C LEU A 9 43.44 -77.17 -44.53
N PRO A 10 44.02 -78.11 -43.71
CA PRO A 10 43.67 -78.67 -42.38
C PRO A 10 44.91 -78.83 -41.42
N ASP A 11 44.69 -79.36 -40.21
CA ASP A 11 45.14 -80.73 -39.83
C ASP A 11 45.72 -80.94 -38.41
N ARG A 12 45.25 -82.06 -37.84
CA ARG A 12 45.88 -83.02 -36.90
C ARG A 12 46.10 -82.75 -35.41
N ARG A 13 45.36 -83.62 -34.68
CA ARG A 13 45.78 -84.58 -33.61
C ARG A 13 45.85 -84.03 -32.19
N ARG A 14 45.57 -84.81 -31.14
CA ARG A 14 44.79 -86.04 -30.85
C ARG A 14 45.13 -86.37 -29.39
N ARG A 15 44.22 -87.08 -28.72
CA ARG A 15 44.36 -87.82 -27.45
C ARG A 15 44.26 -87.02 -26.16
N ASP A 16 43.73 -87.54 -25.06
CA ASP A 16 42.83 -88.65 -24.69
C ASP A 16 42.73 -88.49 -23.16
N GLY A 17 41.57 -88.66 -22.54
CA GLY A 17 41.49 -88.55 -21.08
C GLY A 17 40.08 -88.76 -20.55
N ALA A 18 39.79 -89.99 -20.18
CA ALA A 18 38.49 -90.55 -19.92
C ALA A 18 37.75 -90.01 -18.67
N ALA A 19 36.42 -89.93 -18.84
CA ALA A 19 35.34 -90.42 -17.98
C ALA A 19 35.43 -90.24 -16.45
N ARG A 20 34.38 -89.58 -15.91
CA ARG A 20 33.52 -90.19 -14.88
C ARG A 20 32.08 -89.69 -14.98
N SER A 21 31.18 -90.66 -14.99
CA SER A 21 29.73 -90.58 -15.03
C SER A 21 29.14 -90.13 -13.69
N GLY A 22 28.02 -89.41 -13.76
CA GLY A 22 27.16 -89.09 -12.63
C GLY A 22 25.80 -88.62 -13.13
N VAL A 23 24.87 -89.57 -13.28
CA VAL A 23 23.46 -89.34 -13.59
C VAL A 23 22.74 -88.83 -12.33
N GLY A 24 21.96 -87.76 -12.47
CA GLY A 24 21.10 -87.22 -11.42
C GLY A 24 20.02 -86.31 -12.02
N THR A 25 18.88 -86.92 -12.35
CA THR A 25 17.63 -86.29 -12.78
C THR A 25 17.03 -85.40 -11.69
N GLY A 26 16.46 -84.24 -12.07
CA GLY A 26 15.62 -83.46 -11.16
C GLY A 26 15.23 -82.09 -11.70
N HIS A 27 14.13 -82.04 -12.46
CA HIS A 27 13.44 -80.80 -12.83
C HIS A 27 12.96 -80.03 -11.59
N HIS A 28 13.38 -78.78 -11.43
CA HIS A 28 12.52 -77.71 -10.90
C HIS A 28 12.89 -76.37 -11.55
N LYS A 29 11.99 -75.87 -12.39
CA LYS A 29 12.06 -74.54 -13.01
C LYS A 29 11.86 -73.49 -11.92
N ASN A 30 12.94 -72.86 -11.47
CA ASN A 30 12.87 -71.64 -10.67
C ASN A 30 12.67 -70.43 -11.60
N PHE A 31 11.45 -69.91 -11.64
CA PHE A 31 11.20 -68.56 -12.13
C PHE A 31 11.98 -67.56 -11.26
N PRO A 32 12.79 -66.65 -11.83
CA PRO A 32 13.28 -65.52 -11.06
C PRO A 32 12.07 -64.65 -10.67
N GLN A 33 11.76 -64.59 -9.37
CA GLN A 33 10.87 -63.56 -8.85
C GLN A 33 11.45 -62.20 -9.22
N GLY A 34 10.78 -61.50 -10.15
CA GLY A 34 11.10 -60.14 -10.53
C GLY A 34 11.03 -59.23 -9.30
N ARG A 35 12.19 -58.86 -8.76
CA ARG A 35 12.31 -57.73 -7.83
C ARG A 35 11.99 -56.45 -8.61
N ARG A 36 10.72 -56.05 -8.59
CA ARG A 36 10.25 -54.74 -9.10
C ARG A 36 11.07 -53.60 -8.47
N PRO A 37 11.43 -52.55 -9.22
CA PRO A 37 12.41 -51.56 -8.78
C PRO A 37 11.81 -50.60 -7.75
N ARG A 38 11.95 -50.91 -6.45
CA ARG A 38 11.60 -49.99 -5.35
C ARG A 38 12.43 -48.69 -5.35
N ARG A 39 13.47 -48.57 -6.19
CA ARG A 39 14.33 -47.38 -6.29
C ARG A 39 13.66 -46.19 -6.98
N ARG A 40 12.71 -46.37 -7.91
CA ARG A 40 12.07 -45.25 -8.65
C ARG A 40 11.09 -44.40 -7.81
N ARG A 41 10.49 -44.95 -6.76
CA ARG A 41 9.57 -44.21 -5.87
C ARG A 41 10.28 -43.18 -4.98
N ARG A 42 11.56 -43.37 -4.64
CA ARG A 42 12.31 -42.43 -3.79
C ARG A 42 12.71 -41.15 -4.53
N TRP A 43 12.94 -41.21 -5.83
CA TRP A 43 13.31 -40.04 -6.66
C TRP A 43 12.14 -39.08 -6.91
N LEU A 44 10.89 -39.56 -6.87
CA LEU A 44 9.69 -38.71 -6.93
C LEU A 44 9.19 -38.29 -5.53
N ALA A 45 9.51 -39.07 -4.48
CA ALA A 45 9.09 -38.77 -3.12
C ALA A 45 9.75 -37.50 -2.57
N ILE A 46 11.02 -37.23 -2.89
CA ILE A 46 11.72 -36.03 -2.41
C ILE A 46 11.14 -34.75 -3.05
N PRO A 47 11.01 -34.63 -4.39
CA PRO A 47 10.32 -33.49 -5.00
C PRO A 47 8.87 -33.33 -4.55
N ALA A 48 8.13 -34.43 -4.39
CA ALA A 48 6.76 -34.38 -3.89
C ALA A 48 6.68 -33.91 -2.43
N LEU A 49 7.60 -34.34 -1.57
CA LEU A 49 7.70 -33.89 -0.19
C LEU A 49 8.09 -32.41 -0.11
N VAL A 50 9.06 -31.97 -0.92
CA VAL A 50 9.46 -30.57 -1.02
C VAL A 50 8.27 -29.72 -1.50
N LEU A 51 7.58 -30.15 -2.55
CA LEU A 51 6.38 -29.47 -3.06
C LEU A 51 5.27 -29.43 -2.00
N ALA A 52 4.99 -30.55 -1.32
CA ALA A 52 3.99 -30.61 -0.25
C ALA A 52 4.35 -29.69 0.92
N THR A 53 5.64 -29.61 1.28
CA THR A 53 6.13 -28.72 2.34
C THR A 53 5.99 -27.26 1.93
N LEU A 54 6.33 -26.92 0.68
CA LEU A 54 6.13 -25.57 0.13
C LEU A 54 4.65 -25.20 0.10
N LEU A 55 3.78 -26.10 -0.35
CA LEU A 55 2.33 -25.84 -0.37
C LEU A 55 1.76 -25.70 1.04
N LEU A 56 2.18 -26.55 1.98
CA LEU A 56 1.76 -26.46 3.38
C LEU A 56 2.23 -25.15 4.01
N TRP A 57 3.49 -24.76 3.79
CA TRP A 57 4.04 -23.48 4.25
C TRP A 57 3.25 -22.29 3.72
N ASN A 58 2.97 -22.26 2.42
CA ASN A 58 2.16 -21.22 1.80
C ASN A 58 0.70 -21.24 2.31
N GLY A 59 0.12 -22.41 2.53
CA GLY A 59 -1.22 -22.56 3.08
C GLY A 59 -1.34 -22.04 4.52
N VAL A 60 -0.36 -22.34 5.38
CA VAL A 60 -0.28 -21.81 6.75
C VAL A 60 -0.07 -20.30 6.72
N SER A 61 0.85 -19.80 5.89
CA SER A 61 1.12 -18.36 5.73
C SER A 61 -0.13 -17.59 5.25
N LEU A 62 -0.85 -18.13 4.26
CA LEU A 62 -2.11 -17.54 3.80
C LEU A 62 -3.18 -17.57 4.90
N GLY A 63 -3.27 -18.69 5.63
CA GLY A 63 -4.14 -18.80 6.80
C GLY A 63 -3.86 -17.69 7.82
N GLN A 64 -2.60 -17.44 8.16
CA GLN A 64 -2.19 -16.37 9.05
C GLN A 64 -2.53 -14.97 8.49
N ALA A 65 -2.40 -14.75 7.18
CA ALA A 65 -2.78 -13.48 6.57
C ALA A 65 -4.29 -13.22 6.65
N LEU A 66 -5.09 -14.27 6.46
CA LEU A 66 -6.55 -14.22 6.54
C LEU A 66 -7.07 -14.04 7.97
N THR A 67 -6.37 -14.61 8.97
CA THR A 67 -6.75 -14.52 10.39
C THR A 67 -6.08 -13.37 11.14
N ALA A 68 -5.19 -12.60 10.50
CA ALA A 68 -4.53 -11.48 11.16
C ALA A 68 -5.56 -10.46 11.70
N PRO A 69 -5.35 -9.84 12.87
CA PRO A 69 -6.25 -8.81 13.40
C PRO A 69 -6.47 -7.63 12.44
N GLY A 70 -7.55 -6.88 12.65
CA GLY A 70 -7.87 -5.67 11.90
C GLY A 70 -9.01 -5.81 10.90
N THR A 71 -9.32 -4.72 10.21
CA THR A 71 -10.54 -4.58 9.38
C THR A 71 -10.30 -4.78 7.88
N ASP A 72 -9.10 -5.21 7.45
CA ASP A 72 -8.79 -5.44 6.04
C ASP A 72 -9.76 -6.47 5.43
N THR A 73 -10.25 -6.21 4.22
CA THR A 73 -11.14 -7.14 3.51
C THR A 73 -10.39 -8.44 3.16
N THR A 74 -11.12 -9.55 3.03
CA THR A 74 -10.54 -10.83 2.59
C THR A 74 -9.79 -10.69 1.26
N ALA A 75 -10.36 -9.93 0.32
CA ALA A 75 -9.72 -9.68 -0.98
C ALA A 75 -8.39 -8.91 -0.82
N ALA A 76 -8.37 -7.86 0.00
CA ALA A 76 -7.15 -7.11 0.29
C ALA A 76 -6.09 -8.00 0.95
N ARG A 77 -6.46 -8.81 1.95
CA ARG A 77 -5.56 -9.74 2.64
C ARG A 77 -4.92 -10.76 1.69
N VAL A 78 -5.72 -11.33 0.77
CA VAL A 78 -5.23 -12.28 -0.24
C VAL A 78 -4.31 -11.61 -1.24
N ALA A 79 -4.70 -10.43 -1.76
CA ALA A 79 -3.90 -9.67 -2.70
C ALA A 79 -2.53 -9.31 -2.09
N GLU A 80 -2.53 -8.90 -0.83
CA GLU A 80 -1.31 -8.57 -0.09
C GLU A 80 -0.42 -9.76 0.17
N TRP A 81 -0.99 -10.86 0.66
CA TRP A 81 -0.26 -12.11 0.81
C TRP A 81 0.41 -12.51 -0.52
N ALA A 82 -0.32 -12.44 -1.63
CA ALA A 82 0.23 -12.79 -2.92
C ALA A 82 1.35 -11.83 -3.37
N ARG A 83 1.23 -10.51 -3.12
CA ARG A 83 2.31 -9.54 -3.39
C ARG A 83 3.57 -9.86 -2.60
N ASP A 84 3.43 -10.20 -1.33
CA ASP A 84 4.55 -10.48 -0.42
C ASP A 84 5.21 -11.83 -0.72
N HIS A 85 4.52 -12.76 -1.39
CA HIS A 85 5.04 -14.08 -1.78
C HIS A 85 5.56 -14.13 -3.23
N GLY A 86 6.04 -12.99 -3.75
CA GLY A 86 6.71 -12.92 -5.05
C GLY A 86 5.77 -12.89 -6.26
N MET A 87 4.45 -12.82 -6.07
CA MET A 87 3.48 -12.69 -7.16
C MET A 87 3.16 -11.23 -7.51
N SER A 88 3.93 -10.26 -6.99
CA SER A 88 3.68 -8.83 -7.20
C SER A 88 3.70 -8.44 -8.70
N GLY A 89 4.53 -9.10 -9.52
CA GLY A 89 4.52 -8.90 -10.97
C GLY A 89 3.23 -9.35 -11.65
N LEU A 90 2.69 -10.51 -11.25
CA LEU A 90 1.42 -11.01 -11.77
C LEU A 90 0.25 -10.12 -11.36
N ILE A 91 0.23 -9.68 -10.09
CA ILE A 91 -0.81 -8.77 -9.59
C ILE A 91 -0.76 -7.43 -10.31
N THR A 92 0.44 -6.87 -10.52
CA THR A 92 0.60 -5.62 -11.28
C THR A 92 0.07 -5.78 -12.71
N VAL A 93 0.35 -6.91 -13.36
CA VAL A 93 -0.21 -7.21 -14.69
C VAL A 93 -1.73 -7.28 -14.62
N LEU A 94 -2.31 -8.03 -13.68
CA LEU A 94 -3.76 -8.12 -13.51
C LEU A 94 -4.41 -6.76 -13.22
N GLU A 95 -3.78 -5.90 -12.41
CA GLU A 95 -4.26 -4.55 -12.13
C GLU A 95 -4.22 -3.66 -13.36
N GLN A 96 -3.15 -3.74 -14.16
CA GLN A 96 -3.07 -3.03 -15.44
C GLN A 96 -4.13 -3.52 -16.43
N TRP A 97 -4.37 -4.83 -16.49
CA TRP A 97 -5.43 -5.42 -17.30
C TRP A 97 -6.82 -4.97 -16.82
N GLN A 98 -7.09 -5.02 -15.52
CA GLN A 98 -8.33 -4.55 -14.93
C GLN A 98 -8.56 -3.06 -15.19
N TYR A 99 -7.50 -2.23 -15.10
CA TYR A 99 -7.57 -0.81 -15.42
C TYR A 99 -7.88 -0.56 -16.90
N LYS A 100 -7.30 -1.35 -17.82
CA LYS A 100 -7.62 -1.27 -19.25
C LYS A 100 -9.04 -1.72 -19.57
N LEU A 101 -9.55 -2.71 -18.85
CA LEU A 101 -10.92 -3.23 -19.03
C LEU A 101 -11.97 -2.29 -18.42
N ASN A 102 -11.66 -1.63 -17.31
CA ASN A 102 -12.54 -0.73 -16.59
C ASN A 102 -11.85 0.61 -16.29
N PRO A 103 -11.50 1.41 -17.31
CA PRO A 103 -10.90 2.71 -17.08
C PRO A 103 -11.92 3.64 -16.40
N PRO A 104 -11.44 4.61 -15.60
CA PRO A 104 -12.31 5.66 -15.07
C PRO A 104 -13.10 6.36 -16.17
N LYS A 105 -14.35 6.71 -15.85
CA LYS A 105 -15.23 7.39 -16.80
C LYS A 105 -14.66 8.74 -17.19
N SER A 106 -14.59 9.00 -18.49
CA SER A 106 -14.31 10.33 -19.03
C SER A 106 -15.61 11.10 -19.21
N GLY A 107 -15.65 12.34 -18.73
CA GLY A 107 -16.81 13.21 -18.75
C GLY A 107 -17.88 12.86 -17.71
N GLY A 108 -19.05 13.46 -17.90
CA GLY A 108 -20.23 13.27 -17.04
C GLY A 108 -20.32 14.25 -15.89
N ALA A 109 -21.48 14.25 -15.22
CA ALA A 109 -21.73 15.05 -14.03
C ALA A 109 -21.39 14.25 -12.76
N PRO A 110 -20.89 14.90 -11.71
CA PRO A 110 -20.78 14.29 -10.39
C PRO A 110 -22.10 13.72 -9.90
N ALA A 111 -22.03 12.67 -9.08
CA ALA A 111 -23.21 12.17 -8.39
C ALA A 111 -23.87 13.29 -7.57
N ARG A 112 -25.21 13.25 -7.46
CA ARG A 112 -25.97 14.26 -6.72
C ARG A 112 -25.48 14.33 -5.27
N GLY A 113 -25.10 15.53 -4.82
CA GLY A 113 -24.59 15.75 -3.47
C GLY A 113 -23.11 15.38 -3.25
N ALA A 114 -22.39 14.90 -4.29
CA ALA A 114 -20.96 14.62 -4.19
C ALA A 114 -20.14 15.89 -3.93
N ILE A 115 -20.51 17.00 -4.58
CA ILE A 115 -20.04 18.33 -4.20
C ILE A 115 -20.92 18.81 -3.05
N GLN A 116 -20.29 18.95 -1.88
CA GLN A 116 -20.97 19.41 -0.69
C GLN A 116 -21.49 20.84 -0.91
N THR A 117 -22.80 21.01 -0.78
CA THR A 117 -23.51 22.29 -0.88
C THR A 117 -24.25 22.56 0.45
N GLY A 118 -24.44 23.83 0.82
CA GLY A 118 -24.99 24.23 2.13
C GLY A 118 -24.33 25.49 2.73
N PRO A 119 -24.77 25.97 3.91
CA PRO A 119 -24.33 27.23 4.48
C PRO A 119 -22.84 27.23 4.83
N THR A 120 -22.11 28.24 4.36
CA THR A 120 -20.77 28.63 4.84
C THR A 120 -20.89 29.48 6.11
N GLY A 121 -21.70 29.02 7.08
CA GLY A 121 -22.02 29.74 8.32
C GLY A 121 -20.78 30.24 9.05
N ALA A 122 -20.94 31.18 10.00
CA ALA A 122 -19.83 31.80 10.71
C ALA A 122 -18.85 30.74 11.25
N VAL A 123 -17.68 30.62 10.59
CA VAL A 123 -16.62 29.69 10.96
C VAL A 123 -15.67 30.43 11.88
N ARG A 124 -15.52 29.96 13.11
CA ARG A 124 -14.53 30.48 14.05
C ARG A 124 -13.28 29.60 14.00
N THR A 125 -12.33 29.97 13.15
CA THR A 125 -10.98 29.36 13.14
C THR A 125 -10.03 30.18 14.02
N GLU A 126 -8.93 29.56 14.46
CA GLU A 126 -7.84 30.23 15.18
C GLU A 126 -6.78 30.79 14.22
N SER A 127 -6.71 30.22 13.02
CA SER A 127 -5.79 30.59 11.95
C SER A 127 -6.51 31.17 10.73
N VAL A 128 -5.74 31.81 9.85
CA VAL A 128 -6.26 32.37 8.58
C VAL A 128 -6.71 31.22 7.68
N ARG A 129 -7.98 31.27 7.26
CA ARG A 129 -8.56 30.26 6.37
C ARG A 129 -7.90 30.30 4.98
N PRO A 130 -7.73 29.14 4.33
CA PRO A 130 -7.32 29.10 2.93
C PRO A 130 -8.36 29.77 2.02
N ALA A 131 -7.88 30.34 0.92
CA ALA A 131 -8.76 30.84 -0.14
C ALA A 131 -9.52 29.69 -0.82
N THR A 132 -10.66 30.00 -1.44
CA THR A 132 -11.40 29.05 -2.28
C THR A 132 -10.50 28.45 -3.34
N ILE A 133 -10.51 27.13 -3.47
CA ILE A 133 -9.70 26.42 -4.48
C ILE A 133 -10.40 26.56 -5.83
N ARG A 134 -9.65 26.89 -6.89
CA ARG A 134 -10.21 26.97 -8.24
C ARG A 134 -10.54 25.57 -8.77
N SER A 135 -11.62 25.46 -9.52
CA SER A 135 -12.00 24.21 -10.19
C SER A 135 -10.91 23.79 -11.19
N GLN A 136 -10.51 22.52 -11.12
CA GLN A 136 -9.56 21.91 -12.05
C GLN A 136 -10.22 21.47 -13.36
N ALA A 137 -11.56 21.39 -13.37
CA ALA A 137 -12.36 20.84 -14.46
C ALA A 137 -13.02 21.89 -15.36
N GLY A 138 -12.55 23.14 -15.32
CA GLY A 138 -13.17 24.27 -16.03
C GLY A 138 -14.09 25.09 -15.12
N PRO A 139 -15.20 25.68 -15.63
CA PRO A 139 -16.12 26.47 -14.81
C PRO A 139 -16.55 25.72 -13.56
N ALA A 140 -16.50 26.40 -12.41
CA ALA A 140 -16.82 25.80 -11.12
C ALA A 140 -18.32 25.45 -11.03
N LEU A 141 -18.62 24.28 -10.50
CA LEU A 141 -19.97 23.90 -10.08
C LEU A 141 -20.35 24.63 -8.79
N PRO A 142 -21.65 24.75 -8.46
CA PRO A 142 -22.09 25.35 -7.20
C PRO A 142 -21.44 24.68 -5.99
N GLY A 143 -20.77 25.47 -5.15
CA GLY A 143 -20.07 25.00 -3.94
C GLY A 143 -18.71 24.34 -4.19
N GLU A 144 -18.28 24.14 -5.44
CA GLU A 144 -16.99 23.57 -5.78
C GLU A 144 -15.85 24.46 -5.28
N GLY A 145 -14.90 23.87 -4.56
CA GLY A 145 -13.74 24.57 -3.99
C GLY A 145 -14.04 25.50 -2.80
N GLN A 146 -15.31 25.63 -2.39
CA GLN A 146 -15.70 26.41 -1.22
C GLN A 146 -15.52 25.60 0.07
N TRP A 147 -14.88 26.20 1.07
CA TRP A 147 -14.57 25.56 2.35
C TRP A 147 -15.77 25.51 3.30
N ARG A 148 -15.90 24.40 4.02
CA ARG A 148 -16.98 24.11 4.98
C ARG A 148 -16.42 23.52 6.27
N PRO A 149 -17.00 23.79 7.45
CA PRO A 149 -16.61 23.11 8.69
C PRO A 149 -16.69 21.59 8.54
N LEU A 150 -15.63 20.89 8.94
CA LEU A 150 -15.59 19.43 8.98
C LEU A 150 -15.72 18.91 10.42
N TYR A 151 -14.86 19.40 11.31
CA TYR A 151 -14.94 19.13 12.75
C TYR A 151 -14.48 20.34 13.56
N SER A 152 -14.88 20.36 14.82
CA SER A 152 -14.59 21.44 15.76
C SER A 152 -13.95 20.89 17.03
N TYR A 153 -13.13 21.70 17.68
CA TYR A 153 -12.56 21.45 18.99
C TYR A 153 -12.77 22.68 19.87
N GLN A 154 -13.30 22.48 21.09
CA GLN A 154 -13.61 23.55 22.05
C GLN A 154 -14.44 24.73 21.49
N GLY A 155 -15.34 24.45 20.53
CA GLY A 155 -16.19 25.48 19.89
C GLY A 155 -15.50 26.26 18.76
N HIS A 156 -14.25 25.94 18.43
CA HIS A 156 -13.54 26.47 17.26
C HIS A 156 -13.50 25.42 16.15
N THR A 157 -13.63 25.84 14.91
CA THR A 157 -13.51 24.94 13.75
C THR A 157 -12.05 24.55 13.57
N ALA A 158 -11.74 23.28 13.88
CA ALA A 158 -10.39 22.75 13.80
C ALA A 158 -10.05 22.24 12.39
N ALA A 159 -11.04 21.90 11.57
CA ALA A 159 -10.81 21.61 10.16
C ALA A 159 -11.93 22.07 9.24
N LEU A 160 -11.54 22.36 8.01
CA LEU A 160 -12.42 22.66 6.89
C LEU A 160 -12.28 21.59 5.82
N VAL A 161 -13.35 21.30 5.10
CA VAL A 161 -13.38 20.45 3.91
C VAL A 161 -13.90 21.21 2.71
N THR A 162 -13.37 20.91 1.54
CA THR A 162 -13.98 21.27 0.26
C THR A 162 -13.93 20.11 -0.74
N SER A 163 -14.69 20.24 -1.83
CA SER A 163 -14.85 19.22 -2.86
C SER A 163 -14.54 19.81 -4.23
N LEU A 164 -13.83 19.06 -5.06
CA LEU A 164 -13.39 19.46 -6.40
C LEU A 164 -13.59 18.29 -7.36
N ARG A 165 -13.88 18.57 -8.63
CA ARG A 165 -13.58 17.61 -9.69
C ARG A 165 -12.06 17.54 -9.89
N PRO A 166 -11.47 16.35 -10.08
CA PRO A 166 -10.02 16.18 -10.09
C PRO A 166 -9.34 16.84 -11.29
N ASP A 167 -9.96 16.78 -12.48
CA ASP A 167 -9.43 17.34 -13.72
C ASP A 167 -10.53 17.50 -14.79
N LYS A 168 -10.16 18.01 -15.97
CA LYS A 168 -11.08 18.25 -17.11
C LYS A 168 -11.57 16.97 -17.79
N VAL A 169 -10.99 15.81 -17.50
CA VAL A 169 -11.32 14.53 -18.13
C VAL A 169 -12.26 13.73 -17.23
N HIS A 170 -11.96 13.59 -15.94
CA HIS A 170 -12.67 12.75 -14.99
C HIS A 170 -13.78 13.54 -14.25
N THR A 171 -14.59 14.29 -14.99
CA THR A 171 -15.52 15.30 -14.44
C THR A 171 -16.70 14.74 -13.65
N SER A 172 -16.97 13.43 -13.74
CA SER A 172 -17.99 12.74 -12.94
C SER A 172 -17.51 12.31 -11.55
N TYR A 173 -16.21 12.45 -11.26
CA TYR A 173 -15.63 12.13 -9.96
C TYR A 173 -15.44 13.39 -9.12
N VAL A 174 -15.39 13.20 -7.81
CA VAL A 174 -15.15 14.27 -6.83
C VAL A 174 -14.04 13.82 -5.89
N VAL A 175 -13.15 14.74 -5.56
CA VAL A 175 -12.09 14.58 -4.57
C VAL A 175 -12.28 15.60 -3.47
N HIS A 176 -11.74 15.31 -2.30
CA HIS A 176 -11.93 16.11 -1.11
C HIS A 176 -10.59 16.65 -0.62
N VAL A 177 -10.59 17.92 -0.24
CA VAL A 177 -9.44 18.58 0.38
C VAL A 177 -9.83 18.96 1.79
N VAL A 178 -9.03 18.53 2.77
CA VAL A 178 -9.20 18.88 4.17
C VAL A 178 -8.07 19.83 4.57
N TRP A 179 -8.42 20.98 5.11
CA TRP A 179 -7.50 21.92 5.75
C TRP A 179 -7.63 21.80 7.26
N MET A 180 -6.50 21.71 7.96
CA MET A 180 -6.43 21.53 9.41
C MET A 180 -5.72 22.72 10.06
N ASP A 181 -6.39 23.36 11.02
CA ASP A 181 -5.88 24.52 11.73
C ASP A 181 -4.67 24.12 12.61
N PRO A 182 -3.49 24.73 12.44
CA PRO A 182 -2.27 24.33 13.14
C PRO A 182 -2.31 24.66 14.64
N ARG A 183 -3.24 25.51 15.07
CA ARG A 183 -3.41 25.88 16.48
C ARG A 183 -4.33 24.94 17.24
N LEU A 184 -5.14 24.15 16.53
CA LEU A 184 -6.13 23.25 17.12
C LEU A 184 -5.83 21.77 16.88
N ASN A 185 -4.92 21.47 15.94
CA ASN A 185 -4.56 20.10 15.58
C ASN A 185 -3.08 19.81 15.89
N SER A 186 -2.86 18.60 16.39
CA SER A 186 -1.56 17.97 16.52
C SER A 186 -1.57 16.61 15.83
N PHE A 187 -0.40 16.10 15.44
CA PHE A 187 -0.29 14.91 14.62
C PHE A 187 0.59 13.86 15.30
N VAL A 188 0.13 12.60 15.30
CA VAL A 188 0.86 11.44 15.82
C VAL A 188 0.88 10.35 14.76
N LEU A 189 2.05 9.76 14.50
CA LEU A 189 2.20 8.66 13.57
C LEU A 189 2.08 7.35 14.34
N HIS A 190 1.14 6.51 13.94
CA HIS A 190 0.97 5.17 14.51
C HIS A 190 1.59 4.13 13.56
N PRO A 191 2.52 3.27 14.02
CA PRO A 191 3.09 2.21 13.19
C PRO A 191 2.04 1.12 12.89
N GLY A 192 2.04 0.54 11.70
CA GLY A 192 1.23 -0.66 11.45
C GLY A 192 1.84 -1.90 12.10
N THR A 193 1.00 -2.91 12.38
CA THR A 193 1.46 -4.24 12.85
C THR A 193 2.39 -4.93 11.86
N LYS A 194 2.26 -4.61 10.56
CA LYS A 194 3.11 -5.15 9.50
C LYS A 194 3.97 -4.06 8.88
N GLU A 195 3.40 -2.90 8.58
CA GLU A 195 4.10 -1.84 7.86
C GLU A 195 4.05 -0.50 8.60
N PRO A 196 5.21 0.08 8.95
CA PRO A 196 6.56 -0.46 8.74
C PRO A 196 6.87 -1.69 9.62
N GLY A 197 5.97 -2.02 10.54
CA GLY A 197 6.15 -2.99 11.61
C GLY A 197 6.06 -2.28 12.96
N PRO A 198 5.96 -3.04 14.06
CA PRO A 198 5.89 -2.45 15.39
C PRO A 198 7.13 -1.62 15.70
N VAL A 199 6.94 -0.46 16.33
CA VAL A 199 8.04 0.32 16.94
C VAL A 199 7.85 0.42 18.45
N PRO A 200 8.91 0.68 19.23
CA PRO A 200 8.78 0.96 20.64
C PRO A 200 7.86 2.15 20.91
N HIS A 201 7.15 2.13 22.04
CA HIS A 201 6.40 3.25 22.61
C HIS A 201 5.18 3.76 21.84
N GLU A 202 4.87 3.22 20.66
CA GLU A 202 3.68 3.60 19.89
C GLU A 202 2.87 2.40 19.42
N SER A 203 1.55 2.55 19.36
CA SER A 203 0.61 1.45 19.08
C SER A 203 0.11 1.46 17.64
N SER A 204 -0.26 0.29 17.13
CA SER A 204 -0.87 0.13 15.80
C SER A 204 -2.37 0.39 15.75
N GLN A 205 -2.91 1.03 16.79
CA GLN A 205 -4.31 1.37 16.92
C GLN A 205 -4.46 2.55 17.88
N LEU A 206 -5.55 3.26 17.75
CA LEU A 206 -6.05 4.22 18.73
C LEU A 206 -6.74 3.47 19.86
N SER A 207 -6.28 3.68 21.09
CA SER A 207 -6.87 3.11 22.30
C SER A 207 -6.81 4.13 23.45
N GLY A 208 -7.52 3.85 24.54
CA GLY A 208 -7.50 4.69 25.74
C GLY A 208 -7.80 6.16 25.45
N SER A 209 -6.96 7.06 25.98
CA SER A 209 -7.10 8.51 25.81
C SER A 209 -6.98 8.97 24.36
N ALA A 210 -6.16 8.30 23.54
CA ALA A 210 -6.03 8.63 22.12
C ALA A 210 -7.36 8.36 21.39
N ALA A 211 -7.96 7.19 21.61
CA ALA A 211 -9.27 6.86 21.03
C ALA A 211 -10.41 7.75 21.52
N SER A 212 -10.35 8.24 22.77
CA SER A 212 -11.41 9.07 23.35
C SER A 212 -11.27 10.57 23.05
N SER A 213 -10.21 10.99 22.36
CA SER A 213 -9.96 12.41 22.06
C SER A 213 -9.56 12.71 20.61
N VAL A 214 -9.20 11.71 19.82
CA VAL A 214 -8.83 11.85 18.40
C VAL A 214 -9.87 12.65 17.62
N LEU A 215 -9.46 13.63 16.82
CA LEU A 215 -10.36 14.43 16.01
C LEU A 215 -10.56 13.81 14.62
N ALA A 216 -9.47 13.32 14.03
CA ALA A 216 -9.46 12.67 12.73
C ALA A 216 -8.29 11.70 12.60
N SER A 217 -8.27 10.93 11.52
CA SER A 217 -7.12 10.13 11.11
C SER A 217 -7.09 10.00 9.59
N PHE A 218 -5.92 9.72 9.04
CA PHE A 218 -5.76 9.44 7.62
C PHE A 218 -4.65 8.42 7.38
N ASN A 219 -4.72 7.71 6.24
CA ASN A 219 -3.71 6.71 5.88
C ASN A 219 -2.31 7.34 5.68
N SER A 220 -1.27 6.52 5.86
CA SER A 220 0.12 6.94 5.63
C SER A 220 0.60 6.63 4.20
N GLY A 221 1.91 6.57 4.01
CA GLY A 221 2.59 6.26 2.75
C GLY A 221 2.46 4.81 2.29
N PHE A 222 3.13 4.49 1.18
CA PHE A 222 3.17 3.15 0.60
C PHE A 222 3.88 2.18 1.56
N LYS A 223 3.71 0.87 1.33
CA LYS A 223 4.60 -0.15 1.91
C LYS A 223 6.06 0.27 1.91
N MET A 224 6.84 -0.13 2.91
CA MET A 224 8.26 0.25 2.99
C MET A 224 9.06 -0.19 1.77
N VAL A 225 8.72 -1.35 1.19
CA VAL A 225 9.35 -1.86 -0.04
C VAL A 225 9.06 -1.02 -1.29
N ASP A 226 7.99 -0.23 -1.30
CA ASP A 226 7.55 0.60 -2.43
C ASP A 226 7.66 2.10 -2.14
N ALA A 227 7.82 2.50 -0.88
CA ALA A 227 7.91 3.89 -0.43
C ALA A 227 9.17 4.61 -0.91
N GLN A 228 10.20 3.86 -1.34
CA GLN A 228 11.49 4.42 -1.79
C GLN A 228 12.15 5.36 -0.77
N GLY A 229 11.89 5.14 0.52
CA GLY A 229 12.38 5.98 1.60
C GLY A 229 12.42 5.22 2.92
N GLY A 230 12.81 5.92 3.98
CA GLY A 230 12.93 5.38 5.32
C GLY A 230 11.72 5.60 6.21
N TYR A 231 11.81 5.00 7.39
CA TYR A 231 10.91 5.18 8.51
C TYR A 231 11.75 5.27 9.78
N TRP A 232 11.52 6.32 10.56
CA TRP A 232 12.11 6.51 11.88
C TRP A 232 11.05 7.01 12.85
N GLN A 233 11.04 6.50 14.08
CA GLN A 233 10.13 6.96 15.12
C GLN A 233 10.72 6.70 16.51
N ASP A 234 10.69 7.72 17.37
CA ASP A 234 11.11 7.66 18.78
C ASP A 234 12.47 6.97 19.00
N GLY A 235 13.47 7.34 18.19
CA GLY A 235 14.82 6.77 18.27
C GLY A 235 14.99 5.43 17.55
N HIS A 236 13.91 4.86 17.00
CA HIS A 236 13.94 3.57 16.30
C HIS A 236 13.85 3.76 14.78
N ALA A 237 14.90 3.34 14.07
CA ALA A 237 14.91 3.29 12.62
C ALA A 237 14.43 1.92 12.12
N VAL A 238 13.32 1.88 11.38
CA VAL A 238 12.85 0.64 10.72
C VAL A 238 13.49 0.51 9.33
N ALA A 239 13.65 1.63 8.63
CA ALA A 239 14.39 1.70 7.37
C ALA A 239 15.14 3.04 7.28
N PRO A 240 16.34 3.06 6.68
CA PRO A 240 17.18 4.26 6.67
C PRO A 240 16.52 5.41 5.91
N LEU A 241 16.53 6.60 6.51
CA LEU A 241 16.10 7.83 5.85
C LEU A 241 17.06 8.18 4.71
N ARG A 242 16.50 8.62 3.60
CA ARG A 242 17.24 8.99 2.39
C ARG A 242 17.22 10.51 2.22
N ALA A 243 18.38 11.07 1.92
CA ALA A 243 18.46 12.48 1.50
C ALA A 243 17.56 12.71 0.27
N SER A 244 16.93 13.89 0.24
CA SER A 244 15.97 14.33 -0.78
C SER A 244 14.68 13.52 -0.90
N GLY A 245 14.46 12.53 -0.01
CA GLY A 245 13.19 11.82 0.05
C GLY A 245 12.08 12.74 0.56
N ALA A 246 10.91 12.70 -0.08
CA ALA A 246 9.74 13.40 0.45
C ALA A 246 9.37 12.79 1.79
N SER A 247 9.30 13.65 2.81
CA SER A 247 9.24 13.24 4.21
C SER A 247 8.12 13.95 4.93
N MET A 248 7.23 13.17 5.53
CA MET A 248 6.29 13.63 6.53
C MET A 248 6.98 13.54 7.88
N VAL A 249 7.37 14.70 8.42
CA VAL A 249 8.09 14.87 9.69
C VAL A 249 7.09 15.30 10.75
N LEU A 250 6.94 14.49 11.80
CA LEU A 250 6.09 14.77 12.93
C LEU A 250 6.95 15.18 14.12
N GLY A 251 6.67 16.36 14.68
CA GLY A 251 7.40 16.91 15.81
C GLY A 251 6.84 16.44 17.15
N THR A 252 7.67 16.42 18.19
CA THR A 252 7.24 16.12 19.58
C THR A 252 6.28 17.18 20.12
N ASN A 253 6.27 18.37 19.54
CA ASN A 253 5.29 19.43 19.79
C ASN A 253 3.98 19.24 19.00
N GLY A 254 3.80 18.11 18.32
CA GLY A 254 2.61 17.79 17.54
C GLY A 254 2.50 18.44 16.17
N THR A 255 3.52 19.15 15.66
CA THR A 255 3.48 19.68 14.29
C THR A 255 3.69 18.59 13.25
N LEU A 256 3.08 18.73 12.08
CA LEU A 256 3.41 17.95 10.89
C LEU A 256 4.06 18.89 9.86
N LYS A 257 5.18 18.47 9.29
CA LYS A 257 5.87 19.16 8.20
C LYS A 257 6.09 18.19 7.04
N VAL A 258 5.78 18.62 5.82
CA VAL A 258 6.28 17.93 4.62
C VAL A 258 7.56 18.63 4.19
N GLU A 259 8.61 17.87 3.91
CA GLU A 259 9.86 18.43 3.38
C GLU A 259 10.66 17.43 2.52
N SER A 260 11.58 17.98 1.73
CA SER A 260 12.71 17.22 1.18
C SER A 260 13.72 16.95 2.29
N TRP A 261 13.92 15.68 2.65
CA TRP A 261 14.79 15.34 3.78
C TRP A 261 16.22 15.82 3.54
N PRO A 262 16.84 16.57 4.47
CA PRO A 262 18.22 17.02 4.31
C PRO A 262 19.23 15.86 4.34
N GLY A 263 18.85 14.69 4.84
CA GLY A 263 19.76 13.59 5.14
C GLY A 263 20.19 13.58 6.61
N GLY A 264 20.87 12.51 7.02
CA GLY A 264 21.29 12.33 8.40
C GLY A 264 20.18 11.81 9.32
N GLN A 265 20.49 11.78 10.62
CA GLN A 265 19.57 11.34 11.67
C GLN A 265 18.58 12.46 12.04
N PRO A 266 17.35 12.11 12.44
CA PRO A 266 16.41 13.10 12.96
C PRO A 266 16.98 13.85 14.17
N GLY A 267 16.78 15.18 14.18
CA GLY A 267 17.26 16.06 15.23
C GLY A 267 16.39 16.05 16.50
N ALA A 268 16.83 16.80 17.51
CA ALA A 268 16.05 17.02 18.71
C ALA A 268 14.69 17.66 18.37
N GLY A 269 13.59 17.10 18.90
CA GLY A 269 12.23 17.58 18.67
C GLY A 269 11.47 16.89 17.52
N VAL A 270 12.09 15.94 16.82
CA VAL A 270 11.39 15.06 15.86
C VAL A 270 10.89 13.82 16.60
N ALA A 271 9.60 13.54 16.53
CA ALA A 271 8.97 12.32 17.05
C ALA A 271 8.98 11.20 16.01
N ALA A 272 8.67 11.52 14.75
CA ALA A 272 8.69 10.54 13.66
C ALA A 272 9.04 11.17 12.31
N VAL A 273 9.63 10.37 11.43
CA VAL A 273 9.85 10.69 10.02
C VAL A 273 9.35 9.54 9.17
N ARG A 274 8.36 9.82 8.34
CA ARG A 274 7.84 8.88 7.35
C ARG A 274 8.13 9.37 5.95
N GLN A 275 9.01 8.67 5.23
CA GLN A 275 9.29 9.02 3.84
C GLN A 275 8.38 8.28 2.88
N ASN A 276 8.03 8.94 1.77
CA ASN A 276 7.31 8.32 0.67
C ASN A 276 7.62 9.03 -0.65
N LEU A 277 8.27 8.33 -1.58
CA LEU A 277 8.57 8.75 -2.94
C LEU A 277 9.34 10.09 -2.98
N THR A 278 8.94 11.01 -3.85
CA THR A 278 9.50 12.35 -4.05
C THR A 278 8.42 13.41 -3.90
N LEU A 279 8.82 14.66 -3.70
CA LEU A 279 7.88 15.77 -3.51
C LEU A 279 7.05 16.04 -4.76
N LEU A 280 5.76 16.29 -4.54
CA LEU A 280 4.82 16.81 -5.53
C LEU A 280 4.95 18.33 -5.65
N VAL A 281 5.13 19.01 -4.52
CA VAL A 281 5.35 20.46 -4.42
C VAL A 281 6.59 20.70 -3.55
N ASP A 282 7.51 21.53 -4.02
CA ASP A 282 8.73 21.96 -3.33
C ASP A 282 8.79 23.48 -3.42
N LYS A 283 8.91 24.16 -2.28
CA LYS A 283 8.95 25.64 -2.17
C LYS A 283 7.85 26.35 -2.99
N GLY A 284 6.62 25.84 -2.89
CA GLY A 284 5.44 26.41 -3.54
C GLY A 284 5.39 26.21 -5.06
N LYS A 285 6.17 25.29 -5.61
CA LYS A 285 6.14 24.95 -7.04
C LYS A 285 5.89 23.46 -7.23
N VAL A 286 4.97 23.13 -8.13
CA VAL A 286 4.80 21.74 -8.59
C VAL A 286 6.11 21.25 -9.21
N THR A 287 6.62 20.12 -8.76
CA THR A 287 7.95 19.65 -9.15
C THR A 287 7.95 19.08 -10.58
N PRO A 288 9.08 19.16 -11.32
CA PRO A 288 9.18 18.54 -12.65
C PRO A 288 8.97 17.02 -12.64
N ALA A 289 9.17 16.35 -11.49
CA ALA A 289 8.96 14.91 -11.35
C ALA A 289 7.51 14.49 -11.61
N VAL A 290 6.54 15.40 -11.38
CA VAL A 290 5.11 15.15 -11.60
C VAL A 290 4.78 14.86 -13.07
N ALA A 291 5.52 15.47 -14.00
CA ALA A 291 5.36 15.22 -15.43
C ALA A 291 5.96 13.88 -15.89
N ASN A 292 6.70 13.18 -15.02
CA ASN A 292 7.36 11.93 -15.39
C ASN A 292 6.40 10.73 -15.22
N PRO A 293 6.10 9.97 -16.30
CA PRO A 293 5.18 8.83 -16.24
C PRO A 293 5.75 7.60 -15.53
N SER A 294 7.03 7.62 -15.14
CA SER A 294 7.75 6.44 -14.67
C SER A 294 7.12 5.86 -13.40
N PRO A 295 6.71 4.57 -13.41
CA PRO A 295 6.26 3.87 -12.21
C PRO A 295 7.41 3.70 -11.18
N ARG A 296 8.67 3.92 -11.58
CA ARG A 296 9.79 3.99 -10.64
C ARG A 296 9.75 5.22 -9.75
N ILE A 297 9.00 6.27 -10.11
CA ILE A 297 8.90 7.48 -9.29
C ILE A 297 7.60 7.46 -8.47
N TRP A 298 6.52 6.93 -9.05
CA TRP A 298 5.17 7.06 -8.49
C TRP A 298 4.52 5.75 -8.01
N GLY A 299 5.29 4.65 -7.98
CA GLY A 299 4.85 3.32 -7.55
C GLY A 299 4.60 2.37 -8.74
N LYS A 300 4.87 1.06 -8.52
CA LYS A 300 4.87 0.03 -9.57
C LYS A 300 3.49 -0.28 -10.17
N THR A 301 2.43 -0.07 -9.39
CA THR A 301 1.13 -0.68 -9.66
C THR A 301 0.33 0.05 -10.75
N VAL A 302 0.54 1.34 -10.97
CA VAL A 302 -0.08 2.07 -12.08
C VAL A 302 0.67 3.38 -12.27
N GLY A 303 1.32 3.58 -13.42
CA GLY A 303 2.15 4.78 -13.71
C GLY A 303 1.41 6.11 -13.50
N SER A 304 2.12 7.23 -13.53
CA SER A 304 1.60 8.53 -13.04
C SER A 304 0.32 9.04 -13.74
N ALA A 305 0.09 8.60 -14.97
CA ALA A 305 -1.06 8.95 -15.81
C ALA A 305 -2.36 8.19 -15.45
N ALA A 306 -2.27 7.12 -14.65
CA ALA A 306 -3.44 6.37 -14.25
C ALA A 306 -4.25 7.16 -13.21
N ALA A 307 -5.52 7.36 -13.51
CA ALA A 307 -6.49 7.96 -12.61
C ALA A 307 -7.02 6.88 -11.66
N VAL A 308 -6.58 6.91 -10.41
CA VAL A 308 -6.91 5.91 -9.39
C VAL A 308 -7.29 6.60 -8.09
N TRP A 309 -7.70 5.81 -7.09
CA TRP A 309 -7.71 6.34 -5.74
C TRP A 309 -6.33 6.86 -5.39
N ARG A 310 -6.24 8.10 -4.92
CA ARG A 310 -4.99 8.65 -4.38
C ARG A 310 -5.28 9.43 -3.12
N SER A 311 -4.26 9.52 -2.28
CA SER A 311 -4.21 10.46 -1.19
C SER A 311 -2.89 11.22 -1.21
N GLY A 312 -2.87 12.37 -0.55
CA GLY A 312 -1.66 13.19 -0.41
C GLY A 312 -1.79 14.15 0.76
N VAL A 313 -0.64 14.63 1.23
CA VAL A 313 -0.56 15.58 2.34
C VAL A 313 0.43 16.68 1.96
N GLY A 314 0.16 17.89 2.43
CA GLY A 314 1.04 19.03 2.27
C GLY A 314 0.97 19.98 3.44
N THR A 315 2.01 20.79 3.58
CA THR A 315 2.07 21.86 4.56
C THR A 315 2.08 23.22 3.88
N ARG A 316 1.28 24.14 4.42
CA ARG A 316 1.17 25.52 3.98
C ARG A 316 2.20 26.39 4.71
N ALA A 317 2.47 27.59 4.18
CA ALA A 317 3.43 28.52 4.76
C ALA A 317 3.06 29.01 6.18
N ASP A 318 1.77 28.97 6.53
CA ASP A 318 1.25 29.32 7.85
C ASP A 318 1.31 28.15 8.86
N GLY A 319 1.92 27.03 8.48
CA GLY A 319 2.04 25.83 9.30
C GLY A 319 0.80 24.93 9.30
N SER A 320 -0.29 25.32 8.62
CA SER A 320 -1.48 24.47 8.48
C SER A 320 -1.21 23.28 7.55
N THR A 321 -1.88 22.17 7.85
CA THR A 321 -1.79 20.93 7.05
C THR A 321 -2.98 20.83 6.10
N VAL A 322 -2.73 20.41 4.86
CA VAL A 322 -3.77 20.02 3.91
C VAL A 322 -3.65 18.56 3.54
N ALA A 323 -4.77 17.84 3.49
CA ALA A 323 -4.86 16.48 3.00
C ALA A 323 -5.81 16.42 1.80
N VAL A 324 -5.46 15.63 0.79
CA VAL A 324 -6.30 15.38 -0.39
C VAL A 324 -6.58 13.90 -0.47
N ILE A 325 -7.83 13.53 -0.77
CA ILE A 325 -8.26 12.14 -0.93
C ILE A 325 -9.38 12.05 -1.96
N GLY A 326 -9.35 11.01 -2.79
CA GLY A 326 -10.51 10.64 -3.61
C GLY A 326 -10.17 9.74 -4.79
N PRO A 327 -11.20 9.31 -5.54
CA PRO A 327 -11.06 8.50 -6.73
C PRO A 327 -10.55 9.29 -7.93
N SER A 328 -10.08 8.56 -8.95
CA SER A 328 -9.76 9.08 -10.28
C SER A 328 -8.77 10.25 -10.29
N LEU A 329 -7.82 10.25 -9.36
CA LEU A 329 -6.72 11.20 -9.31
C LEU A 329 -5.53 10.68 -10.11
N THR A 330 -4.98 11.52 -10.98
CA THR A 330 -3.61 11.37 -11.49
C THR A 330 -2.63 12.01 -10.51
N VAL A 331 -1.33 11.72 -10.64
CA VAL A 331 -0.30 12.40 -9.84
C VAL A 331 -0.31 13.91 -10.12
N GLY A 332 -0.49 14.30 -11.37
CA GLY A 332 -0.60 15.70 -11.79
C GLY A 332 -1.77 16.42 -11.13
N ALA A 333 -2.97 15.84 -11.20
CA ALA A 333 -4.15 16.40 -10.55
C ALA A 333 -3.94 16.55 -9.03
N LEU A 334 -3.39 15.52 -8.37
CA LEU A 334 -3.09 15.57 -6.94
C LEU A 334 -2.11 16.71 -6.60
N ALA A 335 -1.02 16.85 -7.36
CA ALA A 335 -0.02 17.89 -7.14
C ALA A 335 -0.60 19.31 -7.31
N HIS A 336 -1.37 19.53 -8.38
CA HIS A 336 -2.02 20.82 -8.64
C HIS A 336 -3.06 21.17 -7.58
N ILE A 337 -3.85 20.21 -7.12
CA ILE A 337 -4.84 20.45 -6.05
C ILE A 337 -4.14 20.79 -4.72
N LEU A 338 -3.08 20.07 -4.34
CA LEU A 338 -2.30 20.39 -3.14
C LEU A 338 -1.66 21.78 -3.22
N HIS A 339 -1.07 22.12 -4.37
CA HIS A 339 -0.54 23.45 -4.65
C HIS A 339 -1.62 24.54 -4.55
N ASP A 340 -2.77 24.34 -5.19
CA ASP A 340 -3.86 25.32 -5.20
C ASP A 340 -4.59 25.43 -3.85
N ALA A 341 -4.49 24.40 -3.00
CA ALA A 341 -4.85 24.47 -1.57
C ALA A 341 -3.83 25.28 -0.74
N GLY A 342 -2.74 25.74 -1.35
CA GLY A 342 -1.70 26.59 -0.76
C GLY A 342 -0.55 25.82 -0.12
N ALA A 343 -0.40 24.52 -0.38
CA ALA A 343 0.75 23.77 0.11
C ALA A 343 2.04 24.33 -0.52
N VAL A 344 3.05 24.58 0.32
CA VAL A 344 4.41 24.94 -0.13
C VAL A 344 5.29 23.72 -0.26
N GLU A 345 5.00 22.66 0.49
CA GLU A 345 5.63 21.35 0.40
C GLU A 345 4.51 20.31 0.39
N ALA A 346 4.56 19.33 -0.49
CA ALA A 346 3.53 18.30 -0.56
C ALA A 346 4.05 16.98 -1.11
N MET A 347 3.45 15.88 -0.67
CA MET A 347 3.82 14.52 -1.06
C MET A 347 2.58 13.63 -1.24
N GLN A 348 2.73 12.61 -2.09
CA GLN A 348 1.72 11.56 -2.28
C GLN A 348 1.78 10.58 -1.09
N LEU A 349 0.63 10.05 -0.70
CA LEU A 349 0.46 8.97 0.28
C LEU A 349 -0.03 7.69 -0.43
N ASP A 350 -0.39 6.63 0.30
CA ASP A 350 -0.87 5.38 -0.35
C ASP A 350 -2.04 5.64 -1.33
N ILE A 351 -2.06 4.87 -2.41
CA ILE A 351 -3.03 4.96 -3.51
C ILE A 351 -3.92 3.71 -3.60
N ASN A 352 -3.68 2.71 -2.76
CA ASN A 352 -4.56 1.55 -2.73
C ASN A 352 -5.92 1.95 -2.15
N LYS A 353 -6.99 1.78 -2.93
CA LYS A 353 -8.36 2.09 -2.52
C LYS A 353 -8.74 1.44 -1.18
N ASP A 354 -8.23 0.23 -0.91
CA ASP A 354 -8.57 -0.56 0.29
C ASP A 354 -7.94 0.00 1.57
N TRP A 355 -6.88 0.82 1.46
CA TRP A 355 -6.24 1.48 2.60
C TRP A 355 -6.35 3.00 2.60
N THR A 356 -6.70 3.62 1.48
CA THR A 356 -6.89 5.07 1.41
C THR A 356 -8.11 5.47 2.25
N SER A 357 -7.92 6.39 3.21
CA SER A 357 -9.00 6.81 4.10
C SER A 357 -8.74 8.15 4.78
N TYR A 358 -9.81 8.89 5.04
CA TYR A 358 -9.82 10.03 5.96
C TYR A 358 -11.03 9.87 6.88
N ILE A 359 -10.81 9.74 8.17
CA ILE A 359 -11.84 9.39 9.14
C ILE A 359 -11.93 10.49 10.18
N THR A 360 -13.14 10.93 10.47
CA THR A 360 -13.45 11.89 11.55
C THR A 360 -14.05 11.16 12.73
N TYR A 361 -13.84 11.70 13.93
CA TYR A 361 -14.35 11.10 15.15
C TYR A 361 -15.19 12.10 15.93
N THR A 362 -16.24 11.59 16.55
CA THR A 362 -17.06 12.33 17.50
C THR A 362 -17.13 11.57 18.80
N HIS A 363 -17.15 12.29 19.91
CA HIS A 363 -17.12 11.70 21.25
C HIS A 363 -18.37 12.10 22.02
N ASN A 364 -18.94 11.14 22.72
CA ASN A 364 -19.88 11.37 23.81
C ASN A 364 -19.33 10.72 25.09
N ALA A 365 -20.03 10.86 26.20
CA ALA A 365 -19.56 10.40 27.51
C ALA A 365 -19.12 8.92 27.55
N ASN A 366 -19.66 8.07 26.66
CA ASN A 366 -19.45 6.62 26.72
C ASN A 366 -18.90 6.02 25.43
N ALA A 367 -18.77 6.79 24.34
CA ALA A 367 -18.45 6.23 23.03
C ALA A 367 -17.72 7.20 22.11
N THR A 368 -16.84 6.63 21.29
CA THR A 368 -16.21 7.26 20.13
C THR A 368 -16.89 6.74 18.86
N THR A 369 -17.44 7.63 18.06
CA THR A 369 -18.07 7.29 16.76
C THR A 369 -17.17 7.75 15.63
N ALA A 370 -16.70 6.80 14.83
CA ALA A 370 -15.88 7.06 13.66
C ALA A 370 -16.72 7.17 12.38
N LYS A 371 -16.38 8.12 11.51
CA LYS A 371 -17.09 8.39 10.26
C LYS A 371 -16.11 8.68 9.14
N LYS A 372 -16.22 7.95 8.04
CA LYS A 372 -15.46 8.21 6.79
C LYS A 372 -15.80 9.60 6.26
N LEU A 373 -14.83 10.26 5.63
CA LEU A 373 -15.05 11.56 4.98
C LEU A 373 -16.07 11.42 3.85
N THR A 374 -15.98 10.31 3.11
CA THR A 374 -16.90 10.00 2.00
C THR A 374 -17.46 8.59 2.09
N SER A 375 -18.61 8.35 1.45
CA SER A 375 -19.27 7.04 1.44
C SER A 375 -18.61 6.02 0.53
N ASP A 376 -17.78 6.46 -0.42
CA ASP A 376 -17.09 5.63 -1.41
C ASP A 376 -15.69 5.15 -0.95
N GLU A 377 -15.18 5.63 0.20
CA GLU A 377 -14.05 5.01 0.88
C GLU A 377 -14.36 3.54 1.22
N THR A 378 -13.52 2.60 0.79
CA THR A 378 -13.76 1.16 1.05
C THR A 378 -13.31 0.72 2.43
N ALA A 379 -12.23 1.32 2.95
CA ALA A 379 -11.69 1.02 4.28
C ALA A 379 -12.76 1.23 5.38
N ALA A 380 -12.80 0.36 6.40
CA ALA A 380 -13.79 0.45 7.47
C ALA A 380 -13.62 1.77 8.28
N ALA A 381 -14.72 2.35 8.76
CA ALA A 381 -14.68 3.63 9.50
C ALA A 381 -13.98 3.50 10.86
N ASP A 382 -14.06 2.33 11.49
CA ASP A 382 -13.46 2.00 12.78
C ASP A 382 -12.07 1.38 12.66
N ARG A 383 -11.47 1.32 11.45
CA ARG A 383 -10.22 0.58 11.17
C ARG A 383 -9.04 0.92 12.08
N TYR A 384 -8.98 2.14 12.61
CA TYR A 384 -7.90 2.59 13.47
C TYR A 384 -8.27 2.57 14.95
N LEU A 385 -9.51 2.21 15.30
CA LEU A 385 -9.90 1.81 16.67
C LEU A 385 -9.60 0.32 16.93
N GLN A 386 -8.97 -0.33 15.96
CA GLN A 386 -8.54 -1.73 15.95
C GLN A 386 -7.09 -1.79 15.44
N PRO A 387 -6.36 -2.90 15.64
CA PRO A 387 -5.00 -3.02 15.12
C PRO A 387 -4.99 -2.89 13.60
N SER A 388 -4.24 -1.92 13.08
CA SER A 388 -4.05 -1.72 11.65
C SER A 388 -2.80 -2.47 11.16
N SER A 389 -2.89 -3.06 9.96
CA SER A 389 -1.73 -3.65 9.28
C SER A 389 -0.77 -2.58 8.74
N ARG A 390 -1.28 -1.37 8.50
CA ARG A 390 -0.57 -0.20 7.95
C ARG A 390 -0.43 0.91 8.96
N ASP A 391 0.61 1.71 8.78
CA ASP A 391 0.78 2.95 9.51
C ASP A 391 -0.26 3.99 9.09
N PHE A 392 -0.59 4.89 10.01
CA PHE A 392 -1.56 5.95 9.81
C PHE A 392 -1.24 7.15 10.69
N VAL A 393 -1.79 8.31 10.34
CA VAL A 393 -1.65 9.52 11.14
C VAL A 393 -2.94 9.76 11.90
N ALA A 394 -2.82 9.93 13.21
CA ALA A 394 -3.87 10.44 14.07
C ALA A 394 -3.77 11.96 14.18
N VAL A 395 -4.92 12.63 14.08
CA VAL A 395 -5.06 14.07 14.31
C VAL A 395 -5.66 14.24 15.70
N MET A 396 -4.86 14.71 16.63
CA MET A 396 -5.19 14.89 18.02
C MET A 396 -5.47 16.37 18.33
N PRO A 397 -6.28 16.68 19.35
CA PRO A 397 -6.45 18.05 19.79
C PRO A 397 -5.12 18.65 20.22
N ARG A 398 -4.81 19.87 19.75
CA ARG A 398 -3.67 20.63 20.24
C ARG A 398 -4.08 21.37 21.49
N HIS A 399 -3.44 21.06 22.61
CA HIS A 399 -3.56 21.87 23.82
C HIS A 399 -2.72 23.13 23.64
N ALA A 400 -3.34 24.28 23.87
CA ALA A 400 -2.73 25.60 23.75
C ALA A 400 -1.62 25.83 24.78
#